data_AF-A0A9P9J9J5-F1
#
_entry.id   AF-A0A9P9J9J5-F1
#
_cell.length_a   1.000
_cell.length_b   1.000
_cell.length_c   1.000
_cell.angle_alpha   90.00
_cell.angle_beta   90.00
_cell.angle_gamma   90.00
#
_symmetry.space_group_name_H-M   'P 1'
#
loop_
_entity.id
_entity.type
_entity.pdbx_description
1 polymer ?
#
loop_
_entity_poly.entity_id
_entity_poly.type
_entity_poly.pdbx_seq_one_letter_code
_entity_poly.pdbx_strand_id
1 'polypeptide(L)'
;MTSTLQDVAAVMSPKADLDIVFRIKANFEISSWHSKSSDETDVSGNVISVNPKLPILAAIAYTNRNNEYEVRVYYVAKKNFQLAYQIADNSGLTANVVKTCGGTLQLKLYYQCAANKLHFSYNASDNKKENWSIRSDVTN
;
A
#
# COMPACT_ATOMS: atom_id res chain seq x y z
N MET A 1 -0.01 -27.06 11.15
CA MET A 1 -0.78 -26.08 10.36
C MET A 1 -0.20 -24.70 10.63
N THR A 2 0.63 -24.16 9.74
CA THR A 2 1.10 -22.78 9.87
C THR A 2 0.05 -21.88 9.25
N SER A 3 -0.75 -21.22 10.10
CA SER A 3 -1.58 -20.09 9.67
C SER A 3 -0.66 -19.09 8.95
N THR A 4 -0.86 -18.90 7.65
CA THR A 4 -0.23 -17.81 6.92
C THR A 4 -0.77 -16.52 7.53
N LEU A 5 0.10 -15.75 8.20
CA LEU A 5 -0.23 -14.44 8.75
C LEU A 5 -0.97 -13.62 7.69
N GLN A 6 -2.22 -13.26 7.99
CA GLN A 6 -3.04 -12.38 7.17
C GLN A 6 -2.68 -10.95 7.57
N ASP A 7 -2.11 -10.18 6.65
CA ASP A 7 -1.79 -8.77 6.90
C ASP A 7 -3.01 -7.88 6.69
N VAL A 8 -3.07 -6.79 7.47
CA VAL A 8 -4.20 -5.86 7.54
C VAL A 8 -3.68 -4.44 7.56
N ALA A 9 -4.28 -3.55 6.78
CA ALA A 9 -4.05 -2.11 6.88
C ALA A 9 -5.38 -1.37 6.92
N ALA A 10 -5.46 -0.39 7.82
CA ALA A 10 -6.61 0.50 7.93
C ALA A 10 -6.22 1.92 7.55
N VAL A 11 -7.13 2.62 6.89
CA VAL A 11 -7.00 4.06 6.60
C VAL A 11 -8.33 4.74 6.84
N MET A 12 -8.28 5.99 7.31
CA MET A 12 -9.46 6.82 7.51
C MET A 12 -9.47 7.92 6.44
N SER A 13 -10.62 8.10 5.81
CA SER A 13 -10.86 9.22 4.88
C SER A 13 -11.16 10.52 5.64
N PRO A 14 -10.40 11.60 5.44
CA PRO A 14 -10.70 12.89 6.07
C PRO A 14 -11.99 13.56 5.56
N LYS A 15 -12.55 13.09 4.43
CA LYS A 15 -13.68 13.75 3.74
C LYS A 15 -15.01 13.02 3.94
N ALA A 16 -15.00 11.77 4.39
CA ALA A 16 -16.17 10.92 4.35
C ALA A 16 -16.42 10.15 5.65
N ASP A 17 -15.66 10.42 6.73
CA ASP A 17 -15.64 9.62 7.97
C ASP A 17 -15.70 8.11 7.67
N LEU A 18 -14.94 7.73 6.65
CA LEU A 18 -14.96 6.41 6.06
C LEU A 18 -13.69 5.70 6.46
N ASP A 19 -13.83 4.70 7.30
CA ASP A 19 -12.77 3.75 7.62
C ASP A 19 -12.74 2.67 6.54
N ILE A 20 -11.57 2.45 5.98
CA ILE A 20 -11.32 1.42 4.99
C ILE A 20 -10.29 0.46 5.56
N VAL A 21 -10.68 -0.80 5.69
CA VAL A 21 -9.79 -1.88 6.12
C VAL A 21 -9.47 -2.75 4.92
N PHE A 22 -8.20 -2.94 4.62
CA PHE A 22 -7.70 -3.90 3.64
C PHE A 22 -7.17 -5.11 4.37
N ARG A 23 -7.51 -6.33 3.90
CA ARG A 23 -6.88 -7.57 4.37
C ARG A 23 -6.48 -8.45 3.22
N ILE A 24 -5.46 -9.26 3.46
CA ILE A 24 -5.10 -10.39 2.60
C ILE A 24 -5.85 -11.63 3.07
N LYS A 25 -6.70 -12.18 2.20
CA LYS A 25 -7.43 -13.42 2.45
C LYS A 25 -6.50 -14.63 2.41
N ALA A 26 -6.98 -15.77 2.93
CA ALA A 26 -6.25 -17.04 2.88
C ALA A 26 -5.89 -17.50 1.45
N ASN A 27 -6.59 -17.03 0.42
CA ASN A 27 -6.30 -17.30 -0.98
C ASN A 27 -5.30 -16.30 -1.62
N PHE A 28 -4.66 -15.45 -0.81
CA PHE A 28 -3.71 -14.42 -1.24
C PHE A 28 -4.33 -13.36 -2.15
N GLU A 29 -5.58 -13.03 -1.93
CA GLU A 29 -6.25 -11.90 -2.58
C GLU A 29 -6.50 -10.77 -1.59
N ILE A 30 -6.38 -9.54 -2.05
CA ILE A 30 -6.78 -8.37 -1.27
C ILE A 30 -8.30 -8.23 -1.31
N SER A 31 -8.88 -7.88 -0.16
CA SER A 31 -10.28 -7.48 -0.01
C SER A 31 -10.34 -6.25 0.89
N SER A 32 -11.40 -5.46 0.74
CA SER A 32 -11.58 -4.20 1.46
C SER A 32 -12.96 -4.10 2.10
N TRP A 33 -13.01 -3.69 3.36
CA TRP A 33 -14.23 -3.31 4.08
C TRP A 33 -14.30 -1.81 4.18
N HIS A 34 -15.50 -1.28 3.95
CA HIS A 34 -15.80 0.14 4.08
C HIS A 34 -16.79 0.30 5.23
N SER A 35 -16.42 1.07 6.25
CA SER A 35 -17.29 1.45 7.36
C SER A 35 -17.52 2.95 7.35
N LYS A 36 -18.79 3.36 7.20
CA LYS A 36 -19.26 4.76 7.36
C LYS A 36 -20.02 4.97 8.68
N SER A 37 -20.41 3.87 9.31
CA SER A 37 -21.12 3.69 10.59
C SER A 37 -21.08 2.18 10.92
N SER A 38 -21.66 1.71 12.03
CA SER A 38 -21.52 0.32 12.54
C SER A 38 -21.88 -0.81 11.56
N ASP A 39 -22.43 -0.49 10.39
CA ASP A 39 -22.79 -1.44 9.37
C ASP A 39 -21.64 -1.54 8.34
N GLU A 40 -20.88 -2.61 8.47
CA GLU A 40 -19.72 -2.94 7.66
C GLU A 40 -20.16 -3.51 6.31
N THR A 41 -19.69 -2.93 5.20
CA THR A 41 -19.92 -3.50 3.86
C THR A 41 -18.60 -3.97 3.26
N ASP A 42 -18.56 -5.24 2.84
CA ASP A 42 -17.45 -5.77 2.04
C ASP A 42 -17.58 -5.21 0.62
N VAL A 43 -16.54 -4.52 0.18
CA VAL A 43 -16.47 -3.94 -1.16
C VAL A 43 -15.43 -4.73 -1.93
N SER A 44 -15.93 -5.73 -2.66
CA SER A 44 -15.15 -6.53 -3.60
C SER A 44 -14.86 -5.71 -4.87
N GLY A 45 -13.66 -5.13 -4.97
CA GLY A 45 -13.13 -4.58 -6.21
C GLY A 45 -12.56 -5.66 -7.14
N ASN A 46 -11.75 -5.23 -8.13
CA ASN A 46 -10.98 -6.16 -8.97
C ASN A 46 -10.12 -7.09 -8.11
N VAL A 47 -10.01 -8.36 -8.51
CA VAL A 47 -9.23 -9.36 -7.79
C VAL A 47 -7.74 -9.04 -7.92
N ILE A 48 -7.12 -8.58 -6.84
CA ILE A 48 -5.68 -8.33 -6.75
C ILE A 48 -5.03 -9.48 -5.98
N SER A 49 -4.13 -10.22 -6.63
CA SER A 49 -3.38 -11.31 -6.00
C SER A 49 -2.01 -10.86 -5.47
N VAL A 50 -1.75 -11.14 -4.20
CA VAL A 50 -0.46 -10.89 -3.54
C VAL A 50 0.47 -12.10 -3.63
N ASN A 51 1.75 -11.88 -3.34
CA ASN A 51 2.74 -12.93 -3.26
C ASN A 51 2.50 -13.83 -2.04
N PRO A 52 2.31 -15.14 -2.22
CA PRO A 52 2.13 -16.09 -1.12
C PRO A 52 3.30 -16.19 -0.14
N LYS A 53 4.52 -15.88 -0.59
CA LYS A 53 5.73 -15.92 0.24
C LYS A 53 5.90 -14.69 1.12
N LEU A 54 5.28 -13.58 0.72
CA LEU A 54 5.37 -12.31 1.43
C LEU A 54 4.02 -11.57 1.34
N PRO A 55 2.98 -12.11 2.01
CA PRO A 55 1.62 -11.59 1.93
C PRO A 55 1.45 -10.37 2.84
N ILE A 56 2.10 -9.27 2.46
CA ILE A 56 2.09 -8.01 3.22
C ILE A 56 1.52 -6.86 2.40
N LEU A 57 0.88 -5.90 3.07
CA LEU A 57 0.32 -4.70 2.47
C LEU A 57 0.45 -3.46 3.37
N ALA A 58 0.30 -2.28 2.79
CA ALA A 58 0.17 -1.02 3.51
C ALA A 58 -0.81 -0.13 2.75
N ALA A 59 -1.49 0.78 3.45
CA ALA A 59 -2.43 1.70 2.82
C ALA A 59 -2.25 3.11 3.37
N ILE A 60 -2.54 4.10 2.52
CA ILE A 60 -2.62 5.51 2.90
C ILE A 60 -3.85 6.15 2.25
N ALA A 61 -4.42 7.12 2.93
CA ALA A 61 -5.50 7.96 2.44
C ALA A 61 -5.06 9.42 2.49
N TYR A 62 -5.31 10.18 1.42
CA TYR A 62 -4.95 11.59 1.36
C TYR A 62 -5.82 12.37 0.36
N THR A 63 -5.82 13.69 0.49
CA THR A 63 -6.41 14.59 -0.51
C THR A 63 -5.32 14.97 -1.51
N ASN A 64 -5.53 14.64 -2.78
CA ASN A 64 -4.58 14.97 -3.85
C ASN A 64 -4.63 16.47 -4.19
N ARG A 65 -3.78 16.90 -5.13
CA ARG A 65 -3.69 18.31 -5.55
C ARG A 65 -4.94 18.88 -6.21
N ASN A 66 -5.78 18.00 -6.76
CA ASN A 66 -7.06 18.37 -7.36
C ASN A 66 -8.18 18.48 -6.32
N ASN A 67 -7.87 18.39 -5.01
CA ASN A 67 -8.83 18.29 -3.91
C ASN A 67 -9.74 17.05 -3.99
N GLU A 68 -9.26 16.00 -4.65
CA GLU A 68 -9.93 14.71 -4.72
C GLU A 68 -9.39 13.79 -3.62
N TYR A 69 -10.25 12.92 -3.10
CA TYR A 69 -9.86 11.91 -2.12
C TYR A 69 -9.24 10.72 -2.85
N GLU A 70 -8.06 10.30 -2.41
CA GLU A 70 -7.34 9.17 -2.99
C GLU A 70 -6.88 8.21 -1.89
N VAL A 71 -7.07 6.92 -2.14
CA VAL A 71 -6.51 5.83 -1.31
C VAL A 71 -5.50 5.08 -2.16
N ARG A 72 -4.30 4.87 -1.61
CA ARG A 72 -3.28 4.04 -2.23
C ARG A 72 -2.97 2.84 -1.36
N VAL A 73 -2.98 1.67 -1.98
CA VAL A 73 -2.61 0.40 -1.36
C VAL A 73 -1.31 -0.08 -1.99
N TYR A 74 -0.33 -0.38 -1.16
CA TYR A 74 0.95 -0.96 -1.52
C TYR A 74 0.95 -2.42 -1.11
N TYR A 75 1.40 -3.29 -1.99
CA TYR A 75 1.46 -4.74 -1.73
C TYR A 75 2.55 -5.37 -2.60
N VAL A 76 2.94 -6.58 -2.23
CA VAL A 76 3.89 -7.37 -3.02
C VAL A 76 3.11 -8.24 -4.01
N ALA A 77 3.21 -7.94 -5.30
CA ALA A 77 2.45 -8.64 -6.34
C ALA A 77 2.93 -10.09 -6.54
N LYS A 78 1.98 -10.99 -6.84
CA LYS A 78 2.25 -12.43 -7.05
C LYS A 78 3.31 -12.74 -8.11
N LYS A 79 3.31 -11.99 -9.22
CA LYS A 79 4.16 -12.25 -10.40
C LYS A 79 5.43 -11.42 -10.47
N ASN A 80 5.57 -10.40 -9.61
CA ASN A 80 6.65 -9.41 -9.70
C ASN A 80 7.50 -9.31 -8.42
N PHE A 81 7.77 -10.46 -7.78
CA PHE A 81 8.83 -10.53 -6.77
C PHE A 81 10.19 -10.51 -7.47
N GLN A 82 10.50 -9.40 -8.14
CA GLN A 82 11.84 -9.17 -8.62
C GLN A 82 12.72 -8.84 -7.42
N LEU A 83 13.87 -9.51 -7.36
CA LEU A 83 14.93 -9.45 -6.35
C LEU A 83 15.43 -8.03 -5.97
N ALA A 84 14.93 -6.98 -6.63
CA ALA A 84 15.48 -5.63 -6.62
C ALA A 84 15.36 -4.91 -5.27
N TYR A 85 14.35 -5.22 -4.45
CA TYR A 85 14.15 -4.55 -3.16
C TYR A 85 14.67 -5.33 -1.96
N GLN A 86 15.10 -6.58 -2.16
CA GLN A 86 15.54 -7.50 -1.10
C GLN A 86 14.64 -7.43 0.15
N ILE A 87 13.32 -7.29 -0.01
CA ILE A 87 12.43 -7.21 1.15
C ILE A 87 12.61 -8.49 1.96
N ALA A 88 12.95 -8.35 3.24
CA ALA A 88 13.20 -9.48 4.10
C ALA A 88 11.91 -10.32 4.24
N ASP A 89 12.05 -11.64 4.31
CA ASP A 89 10.91 -12.56 4.38
C ASP A 89 10.02 -12.34 5.62
N ASN A 90 10.53 -11.65 6.64
CA ASN A 90 9.81 -11.25 7.87
C ASN A 90 9.50 -9.75 7.96
N SER A 91 9.68 -9.01 6.86
CA SER A 91 9.36 -7.59 6.81
C SER A 91 7.85 -7.36 6.89
N GLY A 92 7.44 -6.26 7.53
CA GLY A 92 6.14 -5.62 7.28
C GLY A 92 6.24 -4.56 6.18
N LEU A 93 5.11 -4.01 5.76
CA LEU A 93 5.05 -2.74 5.03
C LEU A 93 4.36 -1.69 5.90
N THR A 94 4.82 -0.45 5.83
CA THR A 94 4.05 0.68 6.35
C THR A 94 4.23 1.88 5.45
N ALA A 95 3.17 2.67 5.28
CA ALA A 95 3.18 3.80 4.39
C ALA A 95 2.66 5.05 5.13
N ASN A 96 3.15 6.21 4.73
CA ASN A 96 2.72 7.48 5.27
C ASN A 96 2.69 8.56 4.19
N VAL A 97 1.85 9.58 4.38
CA VAL A 97 1.76 10.77 3.55
C VAL A 97 2.17 11.98 4.36
N VAL A 98 3.07 12.80 3.84
CA VAL A 98 3.57 14.00 4.51
C VAL A 98 3.44 15.18 3.59
N LYS A 99 2.82 16.26 4.07
CA LYS A 99 2.83 17.55 3.39
C LYS A 99 4.08 18.31 3.83
N THR A 100 4.95 18.63 2.88
CA THR A 100 6.19 19.39 3.15
C THR A 100 5.89 20.89 3.26
N CYS A 101 6.85 21.67 3.78
CA CYS A 101 6.75 23.12 3.94
C CYS A 101 6.47 23.86 2.61
N GLY A 102 6.75 23.25 1.45
CA GLY A 102 6.41 23.80 0.12
C GLY A 102 5.03 23.41 -0.41
N GLY A 103 4.19 22.73 0.39
CA GLY A 103 2.87 22.28 -0.02
C GLY A 103 2.85 21.01 -0.87
N THR A 104 4.01 20.46 -1.22
CA THR A 104 4.14 19.18 -1.93
C THR A 104 3.85 18.01 -1.01
N LEU A 105 3.03 17.08 -1.49
CA LEU A 105 2.78 15.81 -0.82
C LEU A 105 3.90 14.83 -1.16
N GLN A 106 4.41 14.18 -0.12
CA GLN A 106 5.35 13.09 -0.22
C GLN A 106 4.70 11.82 0.32
N LEU A 107 4.69 10.77 -0.50
CA LEU A 107 4.28 9.44 -0.10
C LEU A 107 5.52 8.66 0.26
N LYS A 108 5.57 8.09 1.46
CA LYS A 108 6.71 7.33 1.97
C LYS A 108 6.26 5.91 2.26
N LEU A 109 7.00 4.93 1.76
CA LEU A 109 6.79 3.50 2.02
C LEU A 109 8.03 2.97 2.73
N TYR A 110 7.85 2.28 3.85
CA TYR A 110 8.92 1.71 4.67
C TYR A 110 8.79 0.20 4.71
N TYR A 111 9.94 -0.47 4.68
CA TYR A 111 10.06 -1.92 4.73
C TYR A 111 11.45 -2.30 5.22
N GLN A 112 11.65 -3.56 5.58
CA GLN A 112 12.92 -4.12 5.99
C GLN A 112 13.58 -4.84 4.81
N CYS A 113 14.84 -4.52 4.49
CA CYS A 113 15.58 -5.16 3.39
C CYS A 113 16.65 -6.17 3.85
N ALA A 114 16.98 -6.19 5.14
CA ALA A 114 17.84 -7.18 5.79
C ALA A 114 17.52 -7.23 7.28
N ALA A 115 18.02 -8.24 8.00
CA ALA A 115 17.91 -8.29 9.46
C ALA A 115 18.36 -6.94 10.06
N ASN A 116 17.45 -6.24 10.74
CA ASN A 116 17.63 -4.93 11.38
C ASN A 116 17.95 -3.73 10.47
N LYS A 117 17.70 -3.80 9.16
CA LYS A 117 17.87 -2.65 8.26
C LYS A 117 16.53 -2.19 7.69
N LEU A 118 16.09 -1.02 8.16
CA LEU A 118 14.95 -0.31 7.58
C LEU A 118 15.38 0.37 6.28
N HIS A 119 14.56 0.20 5.25
CA HIS A 119 14.64 0.91 3.99
C HIS A 119 13.37 1.75 3.83
N PHE A 120 13.46 2.84 3.06
CA PHE A 120 12.30 3.60 2.67
C PHE A 120 12.36 3.96 1.19
N SER A 121 11.20 4.07 0.56
CA SER A 121 11.00 4.64 -0.76
C SER A 121 10.13 5.88 -0.62
N TYR A 122 10.36 6.91 -1.45
CA TYR A 122 9.57 8.13 -1.43
C TYR A 122 9.11 8.51 -2.84
N ASN A 123 7.93 9.11 -2.95
CA ASN A 123 7.40 9.73 -4.18
C ASN A 123 6.94 11.16 -3.85
N ALA A 124 7.37 12.16 -4.63
CA ALA A 124 6.86 13.52 -4.57
C ALA A 124 5.79 13.70 -5.67
N SER A 125 4.59 14.15 -5.30
CA SER A 125 3.40 14.22 -6.17
C SER A 125 3.49 15.12 -7.42
N ASP A 126 4.67 15.62 -7.80
CA ASP A 126 4.83 16.93 -8.47
C ASP A 126 5.45 16.91 -9.86
N ASN A 127 6.11 15.84 -10.31
CA ASN A 127 6.82 15.90 -11.58
C ASN A 127 6.01 15.26 -12.71
N LYS A 128 5.40 16.12 -13.55
CA LYS A 128 4.84 15.81 -14.89
C LYS A 128 5.90 15.35 -15.92
N LYS A 129 7.05 14.84 -15.46
CA LYS A 129 8.07 14.12 -16.22
C LYS A 129 8.44 12.82 -15.50
N GLU A 130 7.44 12.08 -15.00
CA GLU A 130 7.64 10.65 -14.87
C GLU A 130 7.60 10.07 -16.29
N ASN A 131 8.72 9.55 -16.77
CA ASN A 131 8.75 8.75 -17.99
C ASN A 131 8.44 7.31 -17.57
N TRP A 132 7.20 6.91 -17.83
CA TRP A 132 6.64 5.62 -17.44
C TRP A 132 7.27 4.43 -18.18
N SER A 133 8.09 4.66 -19.21
CA SER A 133 8.64 3.61 -20.08
C SER A 133 9.67 2.67 -19.42
N ILE A 134 10.02 2.89 -18.16
CA ILE A 134 10.84 1.99 -17.32
C ILE A 134 10.04 1.20 -16.27
N ARG A 135 8.73 1.42 -16.11
CA ARG A 135 7.91 0.61 -15.20
C ARG A 135 7.36 -0.62 -15.91
N SER A 136 7.70 -1.81 -15.41
CA SER A 136 6.96 -3.05 -15.70
C SER A 136 6.21 -3.58 -14.46
N ASP A 137 5.74 -2.69 -13.58
CA ASP A 137 5.43 -2.89 -12.13
C ASP A 137 6.64 -2.66 -11.19
N VAL A 138 7.19 -1.45 -11.27
CA VAL A 138 8.38 -0.92 -10.56
C VAL A 138 9.71 -1.45 -11.11
N THR A 139 10.46 -0.55 -11.76
CA THR A 139 11.87 -0.59 -12.20
C THR A 139 12.18 0.82 -12.77
N ASN A 140 13.39 1.42 -12.76
CA ASN A 140 14.71 1.14 -12.17
C ASN A 140 14.98 2.04 -10.96
#